data_AF-A0A3N7D045-F1
#
_entry.id   AF-A0A3N7D045-F1
#
_cell.length_a   1.000
_cell.length_b   1.000
_cell.length_c   1.000
_cell.angle_alpha   90.00
_cell.angle_beta   90.00
_cell.angle_gamma   90.00
#
_symmetry.space_group_name_H-M   'P 1'
#
loop_
_entity.id
_entity.type
_entity.pdbx_description
1 polymer ?
#
loop_
_entity_poly.entity_id
_entity_poly.type
_entity_poly.pdbx_seq_one_letter_code
_entity_poly.pdbx_strand_id
1 'polypeptide(L)'
;MFNKRTSTGIFVPAKSGFVQYIGDTGNGSVNSVTLALGYELEQVYGPVIGSGKDKIHYVGFELFTRNIAFVLTSTDITYLTDKEVKKFLGNFSINKYFNTQKVAEALTDGIEYNSLNVDFLSKVLKLENVSRNGMFYAQSIDAYLYFRDGFLTDFHFDDGLFPGAKSLSQFNKPVFDRISALAYKYWPNDAFQAKKEINIQSEAWASIPNASKNEYVPLHETENGGANLHMIRVCHYAHPITQEQFKEINHGRYRVFVRTPHGPLEYICGMFSYTFDVDGNLAKVFLLSNDGQPIKIIVPEIADVAKD
;
A
#
# COMPACT_ATOMS: atom_id res chain seq x y z
N MET A 1 54.78 15.30 -8.60
CA MET A 1 53.53 14.60 -8.28
C MET A 1 52.38 15.42 -8.83
N PHE A 2 51.66 14.92 -9.83
CA PHE A 2 50.42 15.59 -10.27
C PHE A 2 49.35 15.31 -9.22
N ASN A 3 48.83 16.35 -8.57
CA ASN A 3 47.65 16.24 -7.71
C ASN A 3 46.50 15.71 -8.57
N LYS A 4 46.14 14.43 -8.39
CA LYS A 4 44.89 13.90 -8.97
C LYS A 4 43.75 14.72 -8.38
N ARG A 5 43.04 15.44 -9.24
CA ARG A 5 41.81 16.15 -8.87
C ARG A 5 40.84 15.11 -8.29
N THR A 6 40.52 15.22 -7.01
CA THR A 6 39.54 14.35 -6.35
C THR A 6 38.15 14.87 -6.67
N SER A 7 37.31 13.98 -7.20
CA SER A 7 35.90 14.28 -7.48
C SER A 7 35.09 14.20 -6.19
N THR A 8 33.96 14.90 -6.15
CA THR A 8 32.92 14.76 -5.12
C THR A 8 32.20 13.42 -5.26
N GLY A 9 32.34 12.75 -6.41
CA GLY A 9 31.64 11.51 -6.72
C GLY A 9 30.16 11.70 -6.99
N ILE A 10 29.71 12.95 -7.19
CA ILE A 10 28.30 13.30 -7.37
C ILE A 10 28.15 14.05 -8.68
N PHE A 11 27.28 13.53 -9.54
CA PHE A 11 27.02 14.07 -10.86
C PHE A 11 25.54 14.38 -11.03
N VAL A 12 25.21 15.55 -11.56
CA VAL A 12 23.83 15.99 -11.84
C VAL A 12 23.63 16.20 -13.34
N PRO A 13 22.41 16.01 -13.88
CA PRO A 13 22.15 16.26 -15.29
C PRO A 13 22.38 17.73 -15.66
N ALA A 14 22.89 17.93 -16.87
CA ALA A 14 23.06 19.22 -17.53
C ALA A 14 22.63 19.13 -19.00
N LYS A 15 22.62 20.26 -19.72
CA LYS A 15 22.20 20.32 -21.13
C LYS A 15 22.95 19.33 -22.04
N SER A 16 24.18 18.96 -21.71
CA SER A 16 25.05 18.10 -22.52
C SER A 16 25.60 16.90 -21.74
N GLY A 17 24.77 16.27 -20.89
CA GLY A 17 25.13 15.07 -20.13
C GLY A 17 25.16 15.34 -18.63
N PHE A 18 26.28 15.07 -17.98
CA PHE A 18 26.42 15.21 -16.54
C PHE A 18 27.55 16.16 -16.15
N VAL A 19 27.33 16.96 -15.11
CA VAL A 19 28.33 17.82 -14.50
C VAL A 19 28.51 17.44 -13.04
N GLN A 20 29.73 17.59 -12.55
CA GLN A 20 30.04 17.32 -11.16
C GLN A 20 29.36 18.37 -10.26
N TYR A 21 28.68 17.92 -9.21
CA TYR A 21 28.15 18.79 -8.17
C TYR A 21 29.28 19.19 -7.21
N ILE A 22 29.43 20.50 -6.96
CA ILE A 22 30.52 21.08 -6.15
C ILE A 22 29.99 21.70 -4.83
N GLY A 23 28.68 21.63 -4.57
CA GLY A 23 28.11 22.11 -3.31
C GLY A 23 28.39 21.17 -2.14
N ASP A 24 28.07 21.64 -0.93
CA ASP A 24 28.11 20.81 0.27
C ASP A 24 26.99 19.76 0.22
N THR A 25 27.35 18.50 0.54
CA THR A 25 26.44 17.35 0.55
C THR A 25 26.46 16.63 1.89
N GLY A 26 26.95 17.29 2.94
CA GLY A 26 27.10 16.72 4.28
C GLY A 26 27.96 15.47 4.26
N ASN A 27 27.43 14.36 4.77
CA ASN A 27 28.16 13.08 4.85
C ASN A 27 28.21 12.29 3.54
N GLY A 28 27.65 12.82 2.43
CA GLY A 28 27.66 12.15 1.12
C GLY A 28 26.72 10.94 1.00
N SER A 29 25.85 10.69 1.99
CA SER A 29 24.79 9.68 1.88
C SER A 29 23.76 10.09 0.83
N VAL A 30 23.02 9.11 0.28
CA VAL A 30 21.91 9.35 -0.67
C VAL A 30 20.94 10.42 -0.14
N ASN A 31 20.58 10.35 1.14
CA ASN A 31 19.66 11.30 1.77
C ASN A 31 20.28 12.71 1.84
N SER A 32 21.54 12.83 2.26
CA SER A 32 22.22 14.13 2.34
C SER A 32 22.39 14.77 0.97
N VAL A 33 22.66 13.98 -0.06
CA VAL A 33 22.74 14.46 -1.45
C VAL A 33 21.37 14.91 -1.96
N THR A 34 20.32 14.14 -1.65
CA THR A 34 18.93 14.47 -2.04
C THR A 34 18.51 15.83 -1.48
N LEU A 35 18.72 16.03 -0.17
CA LEU A 35 18.41 17.30 0.50
C LEU A 35 19.29 18.45 -0.01
N ALA A 36 20.59 18.21 -0.24
CA ALA A 36 21.51 19.23 -0.77
C ALA A 36 21.12 19.71 -2.17
N LEU A 37 20.42 18.89 -2.95
CA LEU A 37 19.90 19.25 -4.27
C LEU A 37 18.52 19.91 -4.23
N GLY A 38 17.96 20.13 -3.04
CA GLY A 38 16.68 20.81 -2.84
C GLY A 38 15.45 19.91 -3.02
N TYR A 39 15.62 18.59 -2.99
CA TYR A 39 14.52 17.64 -2.96
C TYR A 39 14.21 17.22 -1.52
N GLU A 40 12.95 16.86 -1.28
CA GLU A 40 12.59 16.04 -0.11
C GLU A 40 12.96 14.57 -0.35
N LEU A 41 13.09 13.78 0.71
CA LEU A 41 13.58 12.40 0.61
C LEU A 41 12.66 11.51 -0.24
N GLU A 42 11.34 11.66 -0.11
CA GLU A 42 10.34 10.86 -0.84
C GLU A 42 10.21 11.31 -2.32
N GLN A 43 10.79 12.46 -2.68
CA GLN A 43 10.78 12.95 -4.06
C GLN A 43 11.85 12.28 -4.93
N VAL A 44 12.81 11.57 -4.33
CA VAL A 44 13.85 10.84 -5.04
C VAL A 44 13.82 9.36 -4.67
N TYR A 45 13.82 8.51 -5.68
CA TYR A 45 13.95 7.08 -5.50
C TYR A 45 15.15 6.55 -6.26
N GLY A 46 15.65 5.39 -5.86
CA GLY A 46 16.68 4.70 -6.64
C GLY A 46 16.54 3.19 -6.50
N PRO A 47 16.49 2.47 -7.63
CA PRO A 47 16.54 1.02 -7.59
C PRO A 47 17.88 0.54 -7.01
N VAL A 48 17.85 -0.53 -6.21
CA VAL A 48 19.05 -1.24 -5.80
C VAL A 48 19.60 -1.95 -7.04
N ILE A 49 20.55 -1.33 -7.74
CA ILE A 49 21.19 -1.90 -8.92
C ILE A 49 22.62 -2.32 -8.56
N GLY A 50 22.78 -3.61 -8.23
CA GLY A 50 24.08 -4.30 -8.20
C GLY A 50 25.01 -3.97 -7.02
N SER A 51 25.65 -5.02 -6.51
CA SER A 51 26.75 -4.94 -5.53
C SER A 51 28.07 -5.21 -6.25
N GLY A 52 28.94 -4.20 -6.41
CA GLY A 52 30.23 -4.40 -7.07
C GLY A 52 31.11 -3.16 -7.19
N LYS A 53 32.36 -3.36 -7.62
CA LYS A 53 33.39 -2.34 -7.92
C LYS A 53 33.05 -1.46 -9.14
N ASP A 54 31.77 -1.17 -9.35
CA ASP A 54 31.31 -0.42 -10.49
C ASP A 54 31.59 1.07 -10.30
N LYS A 55 31.87 1.74 -11.42
CA LYS A 55 32.09 3.18 -11.52
C LYS A 55 30.96 3.98 -10.87
N ILE A 56 29.73 3.50 -11.04
CA ILE A 56 28.49 4.11 -10.54
C ILE A 56 28.00 3.22 -9.40
N HIS A 57 27.67 3.85 -8.27
CA HIS A 57 27.14 3.18 -7.08
C HIS A 57 25.62 3.32 -6.97
N TYR A 58 25.08 4.44 -7.44
CA TYR A 58 23.66 4.74 -7.29
C TYR A 58 23.20 5.74 -8.35
N VAL A 59 21.96 5.61 -8.79
CA VAL A 59 21.27 6.60 -9.64
C VAL A 59 19.96 6.95 -8.95
N GLY A 60 19.84 8.21 -8.53
CA GLY A 60 18.61 8.77 -7.98
C GLY A 60 17.75 9.34 -9.09
N PHE A 61 16.46 9.05 -9.07
CA PHE A 61 15.46 9.49 -10.03
C PHE A 61 14.37 10.30 -9.33
N GLU A 62 13.82 11.32 -9.99
CA GLU A 62 12.61 12.00 -9.50
C GLU A 62 11.44 10.99 -9.48
N LEU A 63 10.70 10.95 -8.37
CA LEU A 63 9.58 10.04 -8.14
C LEU A 63 8.64 9.95 -9.34
N PHE A 64 8.25 8.72 -9.71
CA PHE A 64 7.40 8.39 -10.87
C PHE A 64 7.95 8.74 -12.26
N THR A 65 9.21 9.20 -12.38
CA THR A 65 9.82 9.53 -13.67
C THR A 65 11.12 8.77 -13.94
N ARG A 66 11.60 8.87 -15.19
CA ARG A 66 12.97 8.46 -15.55
C ARG A 66 13.96 9.62 -15.49
N ASN A 67 13.56 10.77 -14.97
CA ASN A 67 14.43 11.92 -14.84
C ASN A 67 15.42 11.63 -13.72
N ILE A 68 16.70 11.67 -14.03
CA ILE A 68 17.76 11.45 -13.05
C ILE A 68 17.88 12.73 -12.22
N ALA A 69 17.78 12.63 -10.90
CA ALA A 69 18.11 13.73 -9.99
C ALA A 69 19.63 13.84 -9.82
N PHE A 70 20.30 12.70 -9.60
CA PHE A 70 21.76 12.62 -9.48
C PHE A 70 22.30 11.20 -9.69
N VAL A 71 23.61 11.10 -9.87
CA VAL A 71 24.37 9.85 -9.96
C VAL A 71 25.51 9.89 -8.95
N LEU A 72 25.63 8.85 -8.13
CA LEU A 72 26.77 8.64 -7.22
C LEU A 72 27.79 7.71 -7.87
N THR A 73 29.06 8.09 -7.81
CA THR A 73 30.20 7.36 -8.38
C THR A 73 31.34 7.28 -7.38
N SER A 74 32.35 6.45 -7.68
CA SER A 74 33.63 6.52 -6.98
C SER A 74 34.27 7.92 -7.13
N THR A 75 35.06 8.35 -6.15
CA THR A 75 35.66 9.71 -6.10
C THR A 75 36.85 9.91 -7.05
N ASP A 76 37.36 8.84 -7.67
CA ASP A 76 38.35 8.90 -8.74
C ASP A 76 37.73 9.25 -10.11
N ILE A 77 36.40 9.27 -10.20
CA ILE A 77 35.65 9.59 -11.42
C ILE A 77 35.45 11.09 -11.56
N THR A 78 36.10 11.68 -12.55
CA THR A 78 36.04 13.13 -12.82
C THR A 78 35.11 13.51 -13.98
N TYR A 79 34.60 12.52 -14.72
CA TYR A 79 33.67 12.72 -15.84
C TYR A 79 32.73 11.51 -15.98
N LEU A 80 31.48 11.79 -16.35
CA LEU A 80 30.42 10.80 -16.51
C LEU A 80 29.66 11.04 -17.81
N THR A 81 29.52 10.00 -18.64
CA THR A 81 28.76 10.04 -19.90
C THR A 81 27.37 9.45 -19.76
N ASP A 82 26.44 9.90 -20.60
CA ASP A 82 25.12 9.26 -20.75
C ASP A 82 25.22 7.78 -21.12
N LYS A 83 26.23 7.41 -21.92
CA LYS A 83 26.45 6.02 -22.34
C LYS A 83 26.77 5.12 -21.16
N GLU A 84 27.57 5.60 -20.21
CA GLU A 84 27.92 4.86 -18.99
C GLU A 84 26.73 4.71 -18.06
N VAL A 85 25.96 5.78 -17.86
CA VAL A 85 24.73 5.73 -17.05
C VAL A 85 23.71 4.78 -17.67
N LYS A 86 23.48 4.85 -18.98
CA LYS A 86 22.58 3.91 -19.69
C LYS A 86 23.06 2.47 -19.57
N LYS A 87 24.37 2.22 -19.67
CA LYS A 87 24.95 0.88 -19.49
C LYS A 87 24.71 0.36 -18.07
N PHE A 88 24.88 1.21 -17.06
CA PHE A 88 24.63 0.85 -15.66
C PHE A 88 23.16 0.54 -15.40
N LEU A 89 22.25 1.35 -15.94
CA LEU A 89 20.81 1.13 -15.80
C LEU A 89 20.32 -0.11 -16.56
N GLY A 90 21.03 -0.55 -17.60
CA GLY A 90 20.74 -1.80 -18.31
C GLY A 90 19.28 -1.92 -18.74
N ASN A 91 18.58 -2.94 -18.20
CA ASN A 91 17.18 -3.22 -18.47
C ASN A 91 16.20 -2.57 -17.47
N PHE A 92 16.64 -1.55 -16.73
CA PHE A 92 15.80 -0.83 -15.79
C PHE A 92 14.54 -0.30 -16.51
N SER A 93 13.39 -0.59 -15.91
CA SER A 93 12.10 -0.11 -16.39
C SER A 93 11.33 0.46 -15.21
N ILE A 94 10.98 1.73 -15.31
CA ILE A 94 10.17 2.41 -14.30
C ILE A 94 8.83 1.69 -14.06
N ASN A 95 8.18 1.19 -15.12
CA ASN A 95 6.92 0.46 -15.00
C ASN A 95 7.06 -0.88 -14.27
N LYS A 96 8.28 -1.44 -14.19
CA LYS A 96 8.56 -2.63 -13.37
C LYS A 96 8.85 -2.27 -11.92
N TYR A 97 9.33 -1.06 -11.66
CA TYR A 97 9.65 -0.57 -10.33
C TYR A 97 8.40 -0.03 -9.62
N PHE A 98 7.61 0.81 -10.30
CA PHE A 98 6.34 1.33 -9.80
C PHE A 98 5.17 0.52 -10.31
N ASN A 99 4.88 -0.61 -9.65
CA ASN A 99 3.55 -1.19 -9.71
C ASN A 99 2.58 -0.40 -8.82
N THR A 100 1.29 -0.73 -8.85
CA THR A 100 0.30 0.02 -8.07
C THR A 100 0.57 0.05 -6.57
N GLN A 101 1.12 -1.03 -6.02
CA GLN A 101 1.51 -1.07 -4.62
C GLN A 101 2.61 -0.06 -4.31
N LYS A 102 3.66 -0.01 -5.13
CA LYS A 102 4.77 0.94 -4.97
C LYS A 102 4.34 2.39 -5.19
N VAL A 103 3.35 2.63 -6.06
CA VAL A 103 2.72 3.95 -6.18
C VAL A 103 2.00 4.32 -4.89
N ALA A 104 1.18 3.42 -4.35
CA ALA A 104 0.46 3.67 -3.11
C ALA A 104 1.39 3.91 -1.92
N GLU A 105 2.44 3.11 -1.78
CA GLU A 105 3.49 3.30 -0.75
C GLU A 105 4.10 4.69 -0.88
N ALA A 106 4.59 5.07 -2.06
CA ALA A 106 5.24 6.37 -2.26
C ALA A 106 4.31 7.58 -2.02
N LEU A 107 3.03 7.48 -2.43
CA LEU A 107 2.04 8.53 -2.15
C LEU A 107 1.71 8.61 -0.66
N THR A 108 1.61 7.47 0.02
CA THR A 108 1.33 7.41 1.47
C THR A 108 2.48 8.00 2.27
N ASP A 109 3.73 7.60 1.98
CA ASP A 109 4.92 8.16 2.62
C ASP A 109 4.97 9.68 2.40
N GLY A 110 4.68 10.13 1.17
CA GLY A 110 4.65 11.55 0.83
C GLY A 110 3.59 12.37 1.59
N ILE A 111 2.46 11.75 1.94
CA ILE A 111 1.42 12.36 2.80
C ILE A 111 1.90 12.40 4.25
N GLU A 112 2.44 11.28 4.77
CA GLU A 112 2.93 11.17 6.15
C GLU A 112 4.04 12.19 6.45
N TYR A 113 4.99 12.35 5.52
CA TYR A 113 6.10 13.30 5.65
C TYR A 113 5.80 14.70 5.12
N ASN A 114 4.59 14.94 4.60
CA ASN A 114 4.18 16.21 3.99
C ASN A 114 5.18 16.72 2.94
N SER A 115 5.75 15.81 2.14
CA SER A 115 6.85 16.09 1.22
C SER A 115 6.44 16.18 -0.25
N LEU A 116 5.23 15.70 -0.60
CA LEU A 116 4.71 15.77 -1.97
C LEU A 116 3.80 16.99 -2.15
N ASN A 117 4.37 18.05 -2.72
CA ASN A 117 3.64 19.27 -3.05
C ASN A 117 3.14 19.28 -4.52
N VAL A 118 2.21 20.19 -4.80
CA VAL A 118 1.55 20.34 -6.10
C VAL A 118 2.53 20.71 -7.21
N ASP A 119 3.57 21.50 -6.92
CA ASP A 119 4.57 21.91 -7.92
C ASP A 119 5.42 20.72 -8.37
N PHE A 120 5.84 19.89 -7.41
CA PHE A 120 6.58 18.67 -7.68
C PHE A 120 5.71 17.64 -8.41
N LEU A 121 4.52 17.32 -7.87
CA LEU A 121 3.65 16.29 -8.45
C LEU A 121 3.12 16.70 -9.83
N SER A 122 2.80 17.97 -10.06
CA SER A 122 2.38 18.45 -11.37
C SER A 122 3.48 18.31 -12.42
N LYS A 123 4.74 18.54 -12.05
CA LYS A 123 5.90 18.32 -12.92
C LYS A 123 6.08 16.84 -13.26
N VAL A 124 6.14 15.97 -12.26
CA VAL A 124 6.51 14.55 -12.46
C VAL A 124 5.36 13.72 -13.05
N LEU A 125 4.12 14.06 -12.74
CA LEU A 125 2.92 13.38 -13.27
C LEU A 125 2.27 14.11 -14.45
N LYS A 126 2.80 15.27 -14.85
CA LYS A 126 2.27 16.11 -15.94
C LYS A 126 0.81 16.50 -15.72
N LEU A 127 0.49 16.92 -14.51
CA LEU A 127 -0.87 17.38 -14.17
C LEU A 127 -1.12 18.75 -14.80
N GLU A 128 -2.30 18.94 -15.37
CA GLU A 128 -2.72 20.20 -15.98
C GLU A 128 -3.67 20.98 -15.08
N ASN A 129 -3.65 22.31 -15.17
CA ASN A 129 -4.55 23.22 -14.43
C ASN A 129 -4.57 23.00 -12.91
N VAL A 130 -3.43 22.63 -12.34
CA VAL A 130 -3.31 22.37 -10.90
C VAL A 130 -3.47 23.64 -10.07
N SER A 131 -4.01 23.47 -8.87
CA SER A 131 -4.16 24.52 -7.87
C SER A 131 -3.71 23.98 -6.51
N ARG A 132 -3.42 24.88 -5.57
CA ARG A 132 -3.02 24.50 -4.21
C ARG A 132 -4.09 23.70 -3.46
N ASN A 133 -5.36 23.79 -3.88
CA ASN A 133 -6.48 23.14 -3.24
C ASN A 133 -7.37 22.48 -4.29
N GLY A 134 -7.60 21.17 -4.17
CA GLY A 134 -8.53 20.48 -5.07
C GLY A 134 -8.14 19.03 -5.34
N MET A 135 -8.84 18.45 -6.31
CA MET A 135 -8.65 17.09 -6.76
C MET A 135 -8.20 17.10 -8.22
N PHE A 136 -7.10 16.42 -8.53
CA PHE A 136 -6.53 16.35 -9.88
C PHE A 136 -6.31 14.90 -10.29
N TYR A 137 -6.65 14.58 -11.53
CA TYR A 137 -6.48 13.23 -12.06
C TYR A 137 -5.08 13.06 -12.66
N ALA A 138 -4.32 12.09 -12.16
CA ALA A 138 -3.00 11.71 -12.61
C ALA A 138 -3.08 10.48 -13.53
N GLN A 139 -3.23 10.70 -14.83
CA GLN A 139 -3.38 9.63 -15.82
C GLN A 139 -2.21 8.64 -15.86
N SER A 140 -0.99 9.08 -15.53
CA SER A 140 0.19 8.20 -15.56
C SER A 140 0.20 7.11 -14.49
N ILE A 141 -0.63 7.26 -13.44
CA ILE A 141 -0.73 6.34 -12.30
C ILE A 141 -2.18 5.94 -12.00
N ASP A 142 -3.12 6.33 -12.87
CA ASP A 142 -4.57 6.09 -12.75
C ASP A 142 -5.13 6.42 -11.37
N ALA A 143 -4.83 7.62 -10.86
CA ALA A 143 -5.24 8.06 -9.52
C ALA A 143 -5.71 9.51 -9.48
N TYR A 144 -6.75 9.77 -8.68
CA TYR A 144 -7.12 11.09 -8.19
C TYR A 144 -6.23 11.47 -7.01
N LEU A 145 -5.66 12.66 -7.06
CA LEU A 145 -4.78 13.22 -6.03
C LEU A 145 -5.46 14.43 -5.39
N TYR A 146 -5.50 14.46 -4.07
CA TYR A 146 -6.19 15.51 -3.30
C TYR A 146 -5.16 16.40 -2.63
N PHE A 147 -5.27 17.71 -2.89
CA PHE A 147 -4.35 18.71 -2.35
C PHE A 147 -5.06 19.67 -1.40
N ARG A 148 -4.35 20.01 -0.32
CA ARG A 148 -4.71 21.11 0.60
C ARG A 148 -3.47 21.97 0.86
N ASP A 149 -3.63 23.27 0.72
CA ASP A 149 -2.57 24.28 0.92
C ASP A 149 -1.28 24.03 0.11
N GLY A 150 -1.39 23.29 -0.99
CA GLY A 150 -0.28 22.94 -1.89
C GLY A 150 0.34 21.57 -1.64
N PHE A 151 -0.12 20.82 -0.64
CA PHE A 151 0.42 19.49 -0.30
C PHE A 151 -0.60 18.39 -0.57
N LEU A 152 -0.11 17.21 -0.97
CA LEU A 152 -0.92 16.01 -1.12
C LEU A 152 -1.43 15.58 0.27
N THR A 153 -2.74 15.40 0.39
CA THR A 153 -3.37 14.94 1.63
C THR A 153 -4.05 13.59 1.51
N ASP A 154 -4.43 13.20 0.29
CA ASP A 154 -5.10 11.93 0.04
C ASP A 154 -4.97 11.51 -1.44
N PHE A 155 -5.25 10.25 -1.75
CA PHE A 155 -5.34 9.75 -3.12
C PHE A 155 -6.32 8.57 -3.26
N HIS A 156 -6.91 8.45 -4.45
CA HIS A 156 -7.77 7.32 -4.80
C HIS A 156 -7.47 6.82 -6.21
N PHE A 157 -7.27 5.53 -6.38
CA PHE A 157 -7.16 4.95 -7.72
C PHE A 157 -8.51 4.95 -8.45
N ASP A 158 -8.50 5.22 -9.76
CA ASP A 158 -9.71 5.36 -10.60
C ASP A 158 -10.59 4.12 -10.63
N ASP A 159 -9.96 2.95 -10.62
CA ASP A 159 -10.69 1.68 -10.65
C ASP A 159 -11.36 1.34 -9.32
N GLY A 160 -11.12 2.12 -8.26
CA GLY A 160 -11.63 1.89 -6.91
C GLY A 160 -11.05 0.64 -6.25
N LEU A 161 -9.97 0.06 -6.80
CA LEU A 161 -9.30 -1.09 -6.24
C LEU A 161 -8.08 -0.68 -5.42
N PHE A 162 -7.96 -1.26 -4.23
CA PHE A 162 -6.82 -1.06 -3.34
C PHE A 162 -5.62 -1.91 -3.79
N PRO A 163 -4.39 -1.59 -3.33
CA PRO A 163 -3.19 -2.30 -3.72
C PRO A 163 -3.27 -3.82 -3.62
N GLY A 164 -3.87 -4.37 -2.54
CA GLY A 164 -4.06 -5.81 -2.37
C GLY A 164 -4.90 -6.44 -3.48
N ALA A 165 -6.02 -5.81 -3.86
CA ALA A 165 -6.89 -6.27 -4.95
C ALA A 165 -6.21 -6.20 -6.32
N LYS A 166 -5.47 -5.13 -6.58
CA LYS A 166 -4.69 -4.98 -7.83
C LYS A 166 -3.56 -5.98 -7.94
N SER A 167 -2.82 -6.18 -6.85
CA SER A 167 -1.76 -7.18 -6.79
C SER A 167 -2.34 -8.57 -7.06
N LEU A 168 -3.47 -8.90 -6.41
CA LEU A 168 -4.14 -10.19 -6.61
C LEU A 168 -4.63 -10.38 -8.05
N SER A 169 -5.19 -9.34 -8.68
CA SER A 169 -5.65 -9.43 -10.08
C SER A 169 -4.52 -9.67 -11.08
N GLN A 170 -3.31 -9.21 -10.77
CA GLN A 170 -2.11 -9.41 -11.58
C GLN A 170 -1.44 -10.77 -11.33
N PHE A 171 -1.27 -11.16 -10.06
CA PHE A 171 -0.52 -12.38 -9.70
C PHE A 171 -1.37 -13.66 -9.69
N ASN A 172 -2.65 -13.56 -9.36
CA ASN A 172 -3.55 -14.70 -9.27
C ASN A 172 -4.98 -14.32 -9.71
N LYS A 173 -5.08 -13.97 -11.01
CA LYS A 173 -6.33 -13.57 -11.65
C LYS A 173 -7.52 -14.51 -11.36
N PRO A 174 -7.39 -15.85 -11.38
CA PRO A 174 -8.51 -16.74 -11.07
C PRO A 174 -9.12 -16.53 -9.68
N VAL A 175 -8.29 -16.26 -8.66
CA VAL A 175 -8.78 -15.96 -7.31
C VAL A 175 -9.46 -14.60 -7.28
N PHE A 176 -8.85 -13.58 -7.88
CA PHE A 176 -9.44 -12.25 -7.99
C PHE A 176 -10.80 -12.27 -8.70
N ASP A 177 -10.92 -13.00 -9.81
CA ASP A 177 -12.16 -13.13 -10.58
C ASP A 177 -13.26 -13.80 -9.75
N ARG A 178 -12.90 -14.81 -8.94
CA ARG A 178 -13.86 -15.47 -8.02
C ARG A 178 -14.33 -14.53 -6.91
N ILE A 179 -13.42 -13.78 -6.28
CA ILE A 179 -13.77 -12.77 -5.27
C ILE A 179 -14.69 -11.72 -5.89
N SER A 180 -14.34 -11.23 -7.07
CA SER A 180 -15.14 -10.24 -7.80
C SER A 180 -16.53 -10.76 -8.13
N ALA A 181 -16.63 -11.97 -8.68
CA ALA A 181 -17.92 -12.58 -9.01
C ALA A 181 -18.83 -12.74 -7.78
N LEU A 182 -18.27 -13.10 -6.63
CA LEU A 182 -19.02 -13.21 -5.38
C LEU A 182 -19.47 -11.85 -4.85
N ALA A 183 -18.59 -10.85 -4.86
CA ALA A 183 -18.94 -9.50 -4.43
C ALA A 183 -20.08 -8.91 -5.28
N TYR A 184 -20.00 -9.03 -6.62
CA TYR A 184 -21.10 -8.59 -7.50
C TYR A 184 -22.37 -9.45 -7.37
N LYS A 185 -22.27 -10.68 -6.86
CA LYS A 185 -23.46 -11.49 -6.53
C LYS A 185 -24.18 -10.95 -5.29
N TYR A 186 -23.45 -10.49 -4.27
CA TYR A 186 -24.04 -9.88 -3.07
C TYR A 186 -24.50 -8.43 -3.32
N TRP A 187 -23.82 -7.70 -4.20
CA TRP A 187 -24.10 -6.30 -4.53
C TRP A 187 -24.41 -6.07 -6.02
N PRO A 188 -25.49 -6.68 -6.56
CA PRO A 188 -25.75 -6.68 -8.02
C PRO A 188 -26.02 -5.29 -8.60
N ASN A 189 -26.47 -4.34 -7.79
CA ASN A 189 -26.81 -2.97 -8.21
C ASN A 189 -25.97 -1.91 -7.48
N ASP A 190 -24.93 -2.32 -6.75
CA ASP A 190 -24.10 -1.40 -5.97
C ASP A 190 -22.62 -1.70 -6.23
N ALA A 191 -22.11 -1.13 -7.34
CA ALA A 191 -20.72 -1.32 -7.75
C ALA A 191 -19.73 -0.76 -6.73
N PHE A 192 -20.12 0.24 -5.94
CA PHE A 192 -19.27 0.80 -4.89
C PHE A 192 -19.09 -0.22 -3.76
N GLN A 193 -20.18 -0.79 -3.25
CA GLN A 193 -20.12 -1.84 -2.22
C GLN A 193 -19.44 -3.11 -2.74
N ALA A 194 -19.68 -3.49 -4.00
CA ALA A 194 -18.97 -4.62 -4.61
C ALA A 194 -17.45 -4.40 -4.60
N LYS A 195 -16.96 -3.22 -5.02
CA LYS A 195 -15.53 -2.89 -5.01
C LYS A 195 -14.97 -2.83 -3.58
N LYS A 196 -15.71 -2.26 -2.63
CA LYS A 196 -15.34 -2.24 -1.20
C LYS A 196 -15.11 -3.67 -0.70
N GLU A 197 -16.02 -4.59 -0.99
CA GLU A 197 -15.86 -6.00 -0.61
C GLU A 197 -14.70 -6.69 -1.33
N ILE A 198 -14.51 -6.45 -2.63
CA ILE A 198 -13.35 -6.96 -3.38
C ILE A 198 -12.04 -6.55 -2.70
N ASN A 199 -11.93 -5.29 -2.29
CA ASN A 199 -10.76 -4.78 -1.58
C ASN A 199 -10.57 -5.47 -0.24
N ILE A 200 -11.62 -5.55 0.58
CA ILE A 200 -11.57 -6.20 1.91
C ILE A 200 -11.13 -7.67 1.81
N GLN A 201 -11.71 -8.42 0.86
CA GLN A 201 -11.40 -9.84 0.69
C GLN A 201 -10.00 -10.06 0.09
N SER A 202 -9.57 -9.20 -0.84
CA SER A 202 -8.23 -9.31 -1.43
C SER A 202 -7.12 -8.94 -0.44
N GLU A 203 -7.36 -7.94 0.41
CA GLU A 203 -6.45 -7.57 1.50
C GLU A 203 -6.33 -8.71 2.52
N ALA A 204 -7.46 -9.33 2.87
CA ALA A 204 -7.46 -10.52 3.72
C ALA A 204 -6.69 -11.69 3.08
N TRP A 205 -6.85 -11.92 1.77
CA TRP A 205 -6.10 -12.94 1.05
C TRP A 205 -4.58 -12.71 1.13
N ALA A 206 -4.13 -11.46 0.94
CA ALA A 206 -2.71 -11.11 1.02
C ALA A 206 -2.15 -11.26 2.45
N SER A 207 -2.99 -11.06 3.46
CA SER A 207 -2.57 -11.05 4.88
C SER A 207 -2.58 -12.43 5.55
N ILE A 208 -3.31 -13.41 5.00
CA ILE A 208 -3.47 -14.73 5.63
C ILE A 208 -2.40 -15.71 5.12
N PRO A 209 -1.68 -16.40 6.02
CA PRO A 209 -0.73 -17.45 5.64
C PRO A 209 -1.38 -18.53 4.76
N ASN A 210 -0.74 -18.82 3.63
CA ASN A 210 -1.20 -19.83 2.67
C ASN A 210 -2.68 -19.67 2.29
N ALA A 211 -3.18 -18.46 2.03
CA ALA A 211 -4.61 -18.17 1.87
C ALA A 211 -5.41 -19.19 1.03
N SER A 212 -4.88 -19.70 -0.09
CA SER A 212 -5.55 -20.72 -0.93
C SER A 212 -5.66 -22.12 -0.31
N LYS A 213 -4.84 -22.43 0.70
CA LYS A 213 -4.77 -23.71 1.42
C LYS A 213 -4.89 -23.50 2.93
N ASN A 214 -5.41 -22.36 3.35
CA ASN A 214 -5.46 -22.04 4.77
C ASN A 214 -6.41 -23.02 5.47
N GLU A 215 -5.95 -23.58 6.59
CA GLU A 215 -6.64 -24.68 7.29
C GLU A 215 -8.04 -24.28 7.79
N TYR A 216 -8.28 -22.98 7.97
CA TYR A 216 -9.55 -22.45 8.45
C TYR A 216 -10.56 -22.16 7.34
N VAL A 217 -10.19 -22.25 6.06
CA VAL A 217 -11.11 -22.03 4.92
C VAL A 217 -12.42 -22.81 5.07
N PRO A 218 -12.41 -24.13 5.37
CA PRO A 218 -13.65 -24.91 5.50
C PRO A 218 -14.61 -24.40 6.56
N LEU A 219 -14.12 -23.71 7.61
CA LEU A 219 -14.96 -23.17 8.68
C LEU A 219 -15.67 -21.87 8.29
N HIS A 220 -15.19 -21.20 7.24
CA HIS A 220 -15.69 -19.90 6.77
C HIS A 220 -16.25 -19.98 5.35
N GLU A 221 -16.47 -21.18 4.83
CA GLU A 221 -17.14 -21.40 3.55
C GLU A 221 -18.58 -20.89 3.58
N THR A 222 -18.99 -20.33 2.45
CA THR A 222 -20.29 -19.75 2.22
C THR A 222 -21.05 -20.67 1.27
N GLU A 223 -22.38 -20.62 1.30
CA GLU A 223 -23.24 -21.42 0.40
C GLU A 223 -22.96 -21.18 -1.09
N ASN A 224 -22.36 -20.04 -1.42
CA ASN A 224 -21.95 -19.67 -2.77
C ASN A 224 -20.58 -20.26 -3.17
N GLY A 225 -20.03 -21.15 -2.35
CA GLY A 225 -18.75 -21.82 -2.57
C GLY A 225 -17.53 -20.94 -2.32
N GLY A 226 -17.66 -19.66 -1.99
CA GLY A 226 -16.53 -18.82 -1.53
C GLY A 226 -16.28 -18.99 -0.04
N ALA A 227 -15.16 -18.48 0.47
CA ALA A 227 -14.91 -18.34 1.91
C ALA A 227 -14.83 -16.87 2.29
N ASN A 228 -15.30 -16.52 3.50
CA ASN A 228 -15.17 -15.16 4.02
C ASN A 228 -13.75 -14.97 4.60
N LEU A 229 -12.79 -14.62 3.73
CA LEU A 229 -11.38 -14.49 4.10
C LEU A 229 -11.17 -13.43 5.17
N HIS A 230 -11.94 -12.35 5.15
CA HIS A 230 -11.88 -11.34 6.20
C HIS A 230 -12.22 -11.91 7.58
N MET A 231 -13.27 -12.75 7.66
CA MET A 231 -13.64 -13.39 8.94
C MET A 231 -12.63 -14.46 9.39
N ILE A 232 -11.91 -15.10 8.46
CA ILE A 232 -10.75 -15.94 8.83
C ILE A 232 -9.70 -15.07 9.55
N ARG A 233 -9.40 -13.89 9.01
CA ARG A 233 -8.43 -12.95 9.59
C ARG A 233 -8.86 -12.49 10.99
N VAL A 234 -10.14 -12.19 11.17
CA VAL A 234 -10.72 -11.82 12.46
C VAL A 234 -10.57 -12.95 13.47
N CYS A 235 -11.05 -14.15 13.12
CA CYS A 235 -11.14 -15.26 14.07
C CYS A 235 -9.76 -15.86 14.38
N HIS A 236 -8.92 -16.06 13.37
CA HIS A 236 -7.70 -16.87 13.51
C HIS A 236 -6.42 -16.05 13.55
N TYR A 237 -6.50 -14.75 13.27
CA TYR A 237 -5.36 -13.83 13.22
C TYR A 237 -5.62 -12.51 13.95
N ALA A 238 -6.63 -12.48 14.83
CA ALA A 238 -6.95 -11.36 15.72
C ALA A 238 -7.09 -10.00 15.02
N HIS A 239 -7.60 -9.99 13.79
CA HIS A 239 -7.87 -8.72 13.10
C HIS A 239 -9.08 -8.02 13.74
N PRO A 240 -8.97 -6.73 14.11
CA PRO A 240 -10.11 -5.98 14.64
C PRO A 240 -11.21 -5.85 13.58
N ILE A 241 -12.46 -5.80 14.05
CA ILE A 241 -13.64 -5.56 13.23
C ILE A 241 -14.70 -4.86 14.09
N THR A 242 -15.41 -3.90 13.49
CA THR A 242 -16.59 -3.28 14.12
C THR A 242 -17.85 -4.08 13.83
N GLN A 243 -18.89 -3.84 14.63
CA GLN A 243 -20.21 -4.45 14.44
C GLN A 243 -20.77 -4.13 13.04
N GLU A 244 -20.62 -2.90 12.57
CA GLU A 244 -21.10 -2.46 11.25
C GLU A 244 -20.36 -3.22 10.15
N GLN A 245 -19.03 -3.31 10.22
CA GLN A 245 -18.21 -4.07 9.27
C GLN A 245 -18.59 -5.56 9.28
N PHE A 246 -18.84 -6.14 10.46
CA PHE A 246 -19.30 -7.52 10.59
C PHE A 246 -20.62 -7.74 9.87
N LYS A 247 -21.59 -6.83 10.05
CA LYS A 247 -22.89 -6.92 9.40
C LYS A 247 -22.77 -6.82 7.88
N GLU A 248 -21.96 -5.87 7.41
CA GLU A 248 -21.69 -5.65 5.99
C GLU A 248 -21.06 -6.88 5.34
N ILE A 249 -19.96 -7.41 5.89
CA ILE A 249 -19.21 -8.50 5.24
C ILE A 249 -19.92 -9.86 5.32
N ASN A 250 -20.88 -10.02 6.23
CA ASN A 250 -21.64 -11.25 6.37
C ASN A 250 -22.99 -11.24 5.63
N HIS A 251 -23.38 -10.14 4.99
CA HIS A 251 -24.54 -10.10 4.07
C HIS A 251 -25.84 -10.60 4.70
N GLY A 252 -26.06 -10.32 5.99
CA GLY A 252 -27.27 -10.77 6.70
C GLY A 252 -27.31 -12.27 7.01
N ARG A 253 -26.24 -13.03 6.75
CA ARG A 253 -26.16 -14.48 7.04
C ARG A 253 -25.98 -14.80 8.54
N TYR A 254 -26.07 -13.79 9.39
CA TYR A 254 -25.99 -13.92 10.83
C TYR A 254 -27.38 -13.95 11.47
N ARG A 255 -27.48 -14.56 12.64
CA ARG A 255 -28.64 -14.46 13.53
C ARG A 255 -28.28 -13.62 14.73
N VAL A 256 -29.17 -12.73 15.14
CA VAL A 256 -29.00 -11.93 16.35
C VAL A 256 -29.58 -12.71 17.52
N PHE A 257 -28.78 -12.89 18.55
CA PHE A 257 -29.19 -13.48 19.82
C PHE A 257 -29.16 -12.39 20.89
N VAL A 258 -30.35 -12.02 21.37
CA VAL A 258 -30.50 -11.02 22.44
C VAL A 258 -30.72 -11.78 23.74
N ARG A 259 -29.66 -11.93 24.55
CA ARG A 259 -29.77 -12.60 25.86
C ARG A 259 -30.57 -11.78 26.87
N THR A 260 -30.44 -10.46 26.82
CA THR A 260 -31.16 -9.51 27.68
C THR A 260 -31.43 -8.21 26.92
N PRO A 261 -32.51 -7.46 27.22
CA PRO A 261 -32.87 -6.22 26.53
C PRO A 261 -31.79 -5.12 26.55
N HIS A 262 -30.81 -5.23 27.44
CA HIS A 262 -29.72 -4.28 27.65
C HIS A 262 -28.33 -4.95 27.62
N GLY A 263 -28.25 -6.22 27.21
CA GLY A 263 -26.99 -6.96 27.13
C GLY A 263 -26.24 -6.74 25.81
N PRO A 264 -24.97 -7.15 25.73
CA PRO A 264 -24.21 -7.08 24.49
C PRO A 264 -24.89 -7.92 23.40
N LEU A 265 -24.90 -7.40 22.17
CA LEU A 265 -25.47 -8.09 21.02
C LEU A 265 -24.57 -9.24 20.61
N GLU A 266 -25.13 -10.45 20.67
CA GLU A 266 -24.47 -11.66 20.22
C GLU A 266 -24.94 -11.98 18.78
N TYR A 267 -23.99 -12.17 17.87
CA TYR A 267 -24.25 -12.53 16.49
C TYR A 267 -23.74 -13.94 16.22
N ILE A 268 -24.59 -14.82 15.69
CA ILE A 268 -24.20 -16.17 15.30
C ILE A 268 -24.10 -16.22 13.78
N CYS A 269 -22.95 -16.57 13.24
CA CYS A 269 -22.72 -16.74 11.81
C CYS A 269 -21.94 -18.04 11.55
N GLY A 270 -22.56 -19.00 10.86
CA GLY A 270 -21.99 -20.34 10.69
C GLY A 270 -21.75 -21.03 12.03
N MET A 271 -20.53 -21.53 12.23
CA MET A 271 -20.10 -22.17 13.47
C MET A 271 -19.54 -21.19 14.50
N PHE A 272 -19.75 -19.88 14.36
CA PHE A 272 -19.15 -18.90 15.25
C PHE A 272 -20.20 -18.00 15.93
N SER A 273 -19.94 -17.66 17.18
CA SER A 273 -20.64 -16.59 17.92
C SER A 273 -19.69 -15.42 18.14
N TYR A 274 -20.19 -14.21 17.88
CA TYR A 274 -19.47 -12.94 17.97
C TYR A 274 -20.19 -12.02 18.95
N THR A 275 -19.47 -11.52 19.94
CA THR A 275 -20.01 -10.54 20.90
C THR A 275 -19.31 -9.21 20.70
N PHE A 276 -20.09 -8.15 20.53
CA PHE A 276 -19.60 -6.78 20.43
C PHE A 276 -19.87 -6.01 21.72
N ASP A 277 -18.96 -5.11 22.07
CA ASP A 277 -19.13 -4.20 23.20
C ASP A 277 -20.10 -3.05 22.86
N VAL A 278 -20.31 -2.15 23.83
CA VAL A 278 -21.22 -0.99 23.69
C VAL A 278 -20.74 0.04 22.67
N ASP A 279 -19.44 0.07 22.37
CA ASP A 279 -18.83 0.95 21.39
C ASP A 279 -18.80 0.32 19.98
N GLY A 280 -19.27 -0.93 19.86
CA GLY A 280 -19.37 -1.67 18.61
C GLY A 280 -18.07 -2.39 18.21
N ASN A 281 -17.11 -2.56 19.11
CA ASN A 281 -15.89 -3.33 18.85
C ASN A 281 -16.09 -4.80 19.19
N LEU A 282 -15.41 -5.68 18.46
CA LEU A 282 -15.46 -7.12 18.74
C LEU A 282 -14.77 -7.44 20.08
N ALA A 283 -15.58 -7.85 21.06
CA ALA A 283 -15.09 -8.23 22.38
C ALA A 283 -14.73 -9.71 22.47
N LYS A 284 -15.49 -10.60 21.79
CA LYS A 284 -15.35 -12.05 21.98
C LYS A 284 -15.78 -12.87 20.77
N VAL A 285 -15.09 -13.99 20.53
CA VAL A 285 -15.47 -14.98 19.51
C VAL A 285 -15.42 -16.39 20.09
N PHE A 286 -16.48 -17.17 19.86
CA PHE A 286 -16.54 -18.60 20.17
C PHE A 286 -16.73 -19.43 18.91
N LEU A 287 -16.04 -20.56 18.85
CA LEU A 287 -16.41 -21.67 17.96
C LEU A 287 -17.53 -22.47 18.64
N LEU A 288 -18.59 -22.76 17.89
CA LEU A 288 -19.77 -23.50 18.29
C LEU A 288 -19.73 -24.92 17.72
N SER A 289 -20.32 -25.87 18.46
CA SER A 289 -20.64 -27.22 17.97
C SER A 289 -21.88 -27.19 17.08
N ASN A 290 -22.16 -28.32 16.43
CA ASN A 290 -23.31 -28.47 15.54
C ASN A 290 -24.67 -28.25 16.24
N ASP A 291 -24.74 -28.45 17.57
CA ASP A 291 -25.90 -28.16 18.42
C ASP A 291 -25.88 -26.73 18.99
N GLY A 292 -24.94 -25.89 18.57
CA GLY A 292 -24.84 -24.48 18.93
C GLY A 292 -24.19 -24.19 20.29
N GLN A 293 -23.59 -25.19 20.94
CA GLN A 293 -22.89 -24.99 22.21
C GLN A 293 -21.46 -24.47 22.00
N PRO A 294 -20.94 -23.56 22.85
CA PRO A 294 -19.55 -23.11 22.75
C PRO A 294 -18.55 -24.26 22.98
N ILE A 295 -17.68 -24.52 21.99
CA ILE A 295 -16.59 -25.50 22.10
C ILE A 295 -15.31 -24.82 22.59
N LYS A 296 -14.95 -23.68 22.00
CA LYS A 296 -13.64 -23.05 22.18
C LYS A 296 -13.74 -21.53 22.05
N ILE A 297 -13.08 -20.82 22.97
CA ILE A 297 -12.83 -19.39 22.83
C ILE A 297 -11.74 -19.19 21.78
N ILE A 298 -12.06 -18.41 20.76
CA ILE A 298 -11.18 -18.11 19.64
C ILE A 298 -10.53 -16.72 19.84
N VAL A 299 -11.33 -15.74 20.24
CA VAL A 299 -10.85 -14.42 20.68
C VAL A 299 -11.34 -14.21 22.12
N PRO A 300 -10.42 -14.08 23.10
CA PRO A 300 -10.78 -13.85 24.49
C PRO A 300 -11.32 -12.44 24.70
N GLU A 301 -12.13 -12.30 25.75
CA GLU A 301 -12.67 -11.01 26.19
C GLU A 301 -11.53 -10.07 26.57
N ILE A 302 -11.48 -8.89 25.95
CA ILE A 302 -10.55 -7.85 26.36
C ILE A 302 -11.05 -7.35 27.71
N ALA A 303 -10.38 -7.76 28.79
CA ALA A 303 -10.70 -7.23 30.11
C ALA A 303 -10.51 -5.71 30.06
N ASP A 304 -11.54 -4.96 30.46
CA ASP A 304 -11.40 -3.54 30.77
C ASP A 304 -10.18 -3.40 31.67
N VAL A 305 -9.11 -2.79 31.14
CA VAL A 305 -8.05 -2.26 31.98
C VAL A 305 -8.74 -1.19 32.78
N ALA A 306 -9.07 -1.52 34.03
CA ALA A 306 -9.61 -0.59 34.99
C ALA A 306 -8.79 0.70 34.89
N LYS A 307 -9.48 1.78 34.50
CA LYS A 307 -8.96 3.14 34.63
C LYS A 307 -8.85 3.39 36.13
N ASP A 308 -7.68 3.07 36.68
CA ASP A 308 -7.17 3.66 37.92
C ASP A 308 -6.51 5.00 37.60
#